data_AF-A0A2W4II11-F1
#
_entry.id   AF-A0A2W4II11-F1
#
_cell.length_a   1.000
_cell.length_b   1.000
_cell.length_c   1.000
_cell.angle_alpha   90.00
_cell.angle_beta   90.00
_cell.angle_gamma   90.00
#
_symmetry.space_group_name_H-M   'P 1'
#
loop_
_entity.id
_entity.type
_entity.pdbx_description
1 polymer ?
#
loop_
_entity_poly.entity_id
_entity_poly.type
_entity_poly.pdbx_seq_one_letter_code
_entity_poly.pdbx_strand_id
1 'polypeptide(L)'
;MKIIEKQLNSLIKKIPFSVHTIRTDNGKEFGRQFSEYLENKGIRHIKNEPYMPQHNGKIERYHGTWKRLEVIFWKKEMELEELRYRNNQWLCYYNCYRKHTGLAMQGLTPLKKLIISLSSSQSVNLSMQQYKPKLKLNIHIAS
;
A
#
# COMPACT_ATOMS: atom_id res chain seq x y z
N MET A 1 9.00 10.67 10.87
CA MET A 1 7.78 10.31 11.62
C MET A 1 6.53 11.09 11.15
N LYS A 2 6.42 12.42 11.35
CA LYS A 2 5.20 13.22 11.02
C LYS A 2 4.59 13.00 9.63
N ILE A 3 5.40 12.78 8.60
CA ILE A 3 4.92 12.56 7.23
C ILE A 3 4.19 11.21 7.09
N ILE A 4 4.69 10.15 7.74
CA ILE A 4 4.08 8.80 7.67
C ILE A 4 2.72 8.82 8.38
N GLU A 5 2.66 9.43 9.56
CA GLU A 5 1.41 9.63 10.32
C GLU A 5 0.39 10.44 9.52
N LYS A 6 0.80 11.56 8.91
CA LYS A 6 -0.08 12.40 8.07
C LYS A 6 -0.69 11.58 6.93
N GLN A 7 0.10 10.71 6.30
CA GLN A 7 -0.38 9.87 5.23
C GLN A 7 -1.30 8.77 5.69
N LEU A 8 -0.95 8.09 6.78
CA LEU A 8 -1.79 7.06 7.35
C LEU A 8 -3.15 7.64 7.75
N ASN A 9 -3.18 8.81 8.38
CA ASN A 9 -4.42 9.52 8.67
C ASN A 9 -5.21 9.87 7.39
N SER A 10 -4.54 10.32 6.33
CA SER A 10 -5.21 10.60 5.05
C SER A 10 -5.79 9.33 4.41
N LEU A 11 -5.10 8.21 4.55
CA LEU A 11 -5.54 6.91 4.04
C LEU A 11 -6.75 6.39 4.82
N ILE A 12 -6.67 6.39 6.15
CA ILE A 12 -7.77 5.93 7.03
C ILE A 12 -9.05 6.71 6.75
N LYS A 13 -8.96 8.02 6.43
CA LYS A 13 -10.12 8.83 6.04
C LYS A 13 -10.75 8.44 4.69
N LYS A 14 -10.00 7.80 3.79
CA LYS A 14 -10.44 7.49 2.41
C LYS A 14 -11.00 6.08 2.26
N ILE A 15 -10.65 5.17 3.17
CA ILE A 15 -11.06 3.77 3.10
C ILE A 15 -12.44 3.59 3.77
N PRO A 16 -13.31 2.71 3.23
CA PRO A 16 -14.64 2.48 3.78
C PRO A 16 -14.66 1.44 4.93
N PHE A 17 -13.51 1.10 5.51
CA PHE A 17 -13.38 0.05 6.53
C PHE A 17 -12.35 0.44 7.59
N SER A 18 -12.47 -0.16 8.78
CA SER A 18 -11.50 0.02 9.85
C SER A 18 -10.26 -0.83 9.63
N VAL A 19 -9.09 -0.29 10.01
CA VAL A 19 -7.81 -1.02 9.92
C VAL A 19 -7.54 -1.67 11.27
N HIS A 20 -7.64 -2.99 11.34
CA HIS A 20 -7.33 -3.73 12.58
C HIS A 20 -5.83 -3.95 12.80
N THR A 21 -5.08 -4.19 11.71
CA THR A 21 -3.67 -4.56 11.80
C THR A 21 -2.89 -4.00 10.62
N ILE A 22 -1.69 -3.50 10.90
CA ILE A 22 -0.72 -3.07 9.90
C ILE A 22 0.52 -3.92 10.06
N ARG A 23 1.00 -4.47 8.95
CA ARG A 23 2.27 -5.20 8.88
C ARG A 23 3.32 -4.33 8.21
N THR A 24 4.54 -4.32 8.76
CA THR A 24 5.69 -3.65 8.16
C THR A 24 6.93 -4.53 8.20
N ASP A 25 7.97 -4.18 7.46
CA ASP A 25 9.29 -4.74 7.72
C ASP A 25 9.94 -4.12 8.96
N ASN A 26 11.22 -4.43 9.16
CA ASN A 26 12.06 -3.91 10.24
C ASN A 26 12.77 -2.59 9.90
N GLY A 27 12.28 -1.83 8.92
CA GLY A 27 12.85 -0.53 8.58
C GLY A 27 12.76 0.47 9.73
N LYS A 28 13.74 1.37 9.82
CA LYS A 28 13.94 2.26 10.98
C LYS A 28 12.77 3.20 11.21
N GLU A 29 12.09 3.63 10.16
CA GLU A 29 10.95 4.53 10.24
C GLU A 29 9.66 3.86 10.74
N PHE A 30 9.64 2.52 10.85
CA PHE A 30 8.62 1.75 11.61
C PHE A 30 9.16 1.27 12.96
N GLY A 31 10.09 2.03 13.53
CA GLY A 31 10.59 1.83 14.88
C GLY A 31 9.50 2.02 15.95
N ARG A 32 9.96 2.14 17.20
CA ARG A 32 9.10 2.22 18.39
C ARG A 32 8.02 3.30 18.30
N GLN A 33 8.38 4.51 17.89
CA GLN A 33 7.44 5.64 17.81
C GLN A 33 6.25 5.37 16.89
N PHE A 34 6.46 4.64 15.78
CA PHE A 34 5.38 4.27 14.88
C PHE A 34 4.48 3.19 15.48
N SER A 35 5.06 2.21 16.20
CA SER A 35 4.27 1.22 16.96
C SER A 35 3.36 1.90 17.99
N GLU A 36 3.92 2.81 18.79
CA GLU A 36 3.16 3.55 19.82
C GLU A 36 2.04 4.39 19.19
N TYR A 37 2.33 5.03 18.05
CA TYR A 37 1.33 5.78 17.30
C TYR A 37 0.15 4.91 16.80
N LEU A 38 0.43 3.69 16.33
CA LEU A 38 -0.60 2.75 15.89
C LEU A 38 -1.41 2.19 17.06
N GLU A 39 -0.73 1.87 18.15
CA GLU A 39 -1.35 1.36 19.38
C GLU A 39 -2.34 2.39 19.97
N ASN A 40 -1.95 3.67 20.01
CA ASN A 40 -2.84 4.78 20.40
C ASN A 40 -4.09 4.93 19.52
N LYS A 41 -4.08 4.34 18.32
CA LYS A 41 -5.23 4.31 17.40
C LYS A 41 -6.02 2.99 17.45
N GLY A 42 -5.64 2.06 18.33
CA GLY A 42 -6.21 0.72 18.39
C GLY A 42 -5.82 -0.18 17.21
N ILE A 43 -4.73 0.15 16.50
CA ILE A 43 -4.26 -0.60 15.34
C ILE A 43 -3.08 -1.47 15.77
N ARG A 44 -3.20 -2.79 15.62
CA ARG A 44 -2.10 -3.71 15.94
C ARG A 44 -0.97 -3.57 14.92
N HIS A 45 0.26 -3.36 15.41
CA HIS A 45 1.45 -3.31 14.57
C HIS A 45 2.18 -4.67 14.56
N ILE A 46 2.35 -5.28 13.39
CA ILE A 46 3.11 -6.52 13.22
C ILE A 46 4.38 -6.22 12.42
N LYS A 47 5.54 -6.59 12.96
CA LYS A 47 6.80 -6.55 12.21
C LYS A 47 7.08 -7.89 11.58
N ASN A 48 7.68 -7.88 10.40
CA ASN A 48 8.18 -9.10 9.80
C ASN A 48 9.32 -9.67 10.65
N GLU A 49 9.32 -10.99 10.77
CA GLU A 49 10.44 -11.70 11.36
C GLU A 49 11.72 -11.44 10.53
N PRO A 50 12.89 -11.37 11.19
CA PRO A 50 14.17 -11.33 10.50
C PRO A 50 14.27 -12.46 9.47
N TYR A 51 14.85 -12.17 8.29
CA TYR A 51 15.08 -13.14 7.21
C TYR A 51 13.82 -13.75 6.56
N MET A 52 12.64 -13.10 6.72
CA MET A 52 11.41 -13.49 6.02
C MET A 52 10.94 -12.47 4.96
N PRO A 53 11.68 -12.29 3.85
CA PRO A 53 11.30 -11.36 2.78
C PRO A 53 9.99 -11.77 2.08
N GLN A 54 9.63 -13.05 2.13
CA GLN A 54 8.42 -13.59 1.50
C GLN A 54 7.13 -12.91 1.98
N HIS A 55 7.11 -12.40 3.23
CA HIS A 55 5.97 -11.65 3.78
C HIS A 55 5.72 -10.32 3.05
N ASN A 56 6.74 -9.79 2.38
CA ASN A 56 6.63 -8.59 1.54
C ASN A 56 6.30 -8.92 0.07
N GLY A 57 6.08 -10.18 -0.29
CA GLY A 57 5.86 -10.57 -1.68
C GLY A 57 4.65 -9.88 -2.35
N LYS A 58 3.62 -9.49 -1.58
CA LYS A 58 2.49 -8.70 -2.12
C LYS A 58 2.93 -7.29 -2.53
N ILE A 59 3.66 -6.59 -1.65
CA ILE A 59 4.10 -5.22 -1.89
C ILE A 59 5.15 -5.17 -3.01
N GLU A 60 6.07 -6.15 -3.02
CA GLU A 60 7.10 -6.28 -4.04
C GLU A 60 6.49 -6.55 -5.41
N ARG A 61 5.50 -7.44 -5.50
CA ARG A 61 4.79 -7.72 -6.76
C ARG A 61 4.03 -6.51 -7.27
N TYR A 62 3.40 -5.72 -6.40
CA TYR A 62 2.82 -4.44 -6.80
C TYR A 62 3.88 -3.51 -7.39
N HIS A 63 4.98 -3.29 -6.66
CA HIS A 63 6.02 -2.35 -7.09
C HIS A 63 6.63 -2.78 -8.42
N GLY A 64 6.88 -4.08 -8.61
CA GLY A 64 7.35 -4.62 -9.88
C GLY A 64 6.34 -4.46 -11.03
N THR A 65 5.04 -4.49 -10.74
CA THR A 65 3.99 -4.25 -11.74
C THR A 65 3.92 -2.77 -12.12
N TRP A 66 3.93 -1.88 -11.14
CA TRP A 66 3.91 -0.43 -11.33
C TRP A 66 5.14 0.06 -12.08
N LYS A 67 6.33 -0.40 -11.69
CA LYS A 67 7.58 -0.05 -12.37
C LYS A 67 7.55 -0.44 -13.85
N ARG A 68 7.09 -1.66 -14.14
CA ARG A 68 7.09 -2.23 -15.49
C ARG A 68 6.04 -1.61 -16.41
N LEU A 69 4.87 -1.26 -15.88
CA LEU A 69 3.73 -0.84 -16.69
C LEU A 69 3.53 0.67 -16.72
N GLU A 70 4.10 1.42 -15.78
CA GLU A 70 3.89 2.87 -15.69
C GLU A 70 5.21 3.65 -15.59
N VAL A 71 6.05 3.33 -14.59
CA VAL A 71 7.26 4.12 -14.31
C VAL A 71 8.28 4.08 -15.46
N ILE A 72 8.29 3.00 -16.25
CA ILE A 72 9.16 2.90 -17.43
C ILE A 72 8.93 4.04 -18.44
N PHE A 73 7.75 4.67 -18.42
CA PHE A 73 7.38 5.78 -19.29
C PHE A 73 7.64 7.17 -18.67
N TRP A 74 8.24 7.22 -17.47
CA TRP A 74 8.44 8.46 -16.73
C TRP A 74 9.77 9.11 -17.10
N LYS A 75 9.74 10.41 -17.41
CA LYS A 75 10.96 11.20 -17.67
C LYS A 75 11.54 11.73 -16.36
N LYS A 76 12.85 11.92 -16.33
CA LYS A 76 13.59 12.38 -15.13
C LYS A 76 13.23 13.82 -14.77
N GLU A 77 12.91 14.63 -15.76
CA GLU A 77 12.61 16.06 -15.66
C GLU A 77 11.12 16.36 -15.39
N MET A 78 10.28 15.35 -15.14
CA MET A 78 8.86 15.60 -14.86
C MET A 78 8.66 16.34 -13.54
N GLU A 79 7.73 17.29 -13.58
CA GLU A 79 7.34 18.08 -12.42
C GLU A 79 6.64 17.22 -11.35
N LEU A 80 6.73 17.67 -10.10
CA LEU A 80 6.15 16.95 -8.97
C LEU A 80 4.64 16.75 -9.13
N GLU A 81 3.94 17.74 -9.67
CA GLU A 81 2.49 17.67 -9.83
C GLU A 81 2.10 16.67 -10.92
N GLU A 82 2.86 16.60 -12.01
CA GLU A 82 2.67 15.60 -13.05
C GLU A 82 2.90 14.19 -12.51
N LEU A 83 3.97 13.98 -11.72
CA LEU A 83 4.24 12.70 -11.05
C LEU A 83 3.08 12.27 -10.14
N ARG A 84 2.51 13.22 -9.38
CA ARG A 84 1.34 12.96 -8.52
C ARG A 84 0.12 12.58 -9.33
N TYR A 85 -0.15 13.32 -10.40
CA TYR A 85 -1.28 13.08 -11.29
C TYR A 85 -1.20 11.69 -11.93
N ARG A 86 -0.07 11.37 -12.57
CA ARG A 86 0.17 10.05 -13.19
C ARG A 86 0.06 8.92 -12.20
N ASN A 87 0.60 9.12 -10.99
CA ASN A 87 0.46 8.12 -9.96
C ASN A 87 -1.01 7.90 -9.52
N ASN A 88 -1.80 8.96 -9.40
CA ASN A 88 -3.23 8.83 -9.07
C ASN A 88 -3.98 8.08 -10.18
N GLN A 89 -3.66 8.35 -11.44
CA GLN A 89 -4.20 7.61 -12.59
C GLN A 89 -3.84 6.14 -12.52
N TRP A 90 -2.58 5.82 -12.23
CA TRP A 90 -2.14 4.45 -12.03
C TRP A 90 -2.90 3.73 -10.91
N LEU A 91 -3.08 4.38 -9.75
CA LEU A 91 -3.83 3.81 -8.64
C LEU A 91 -5.29 3.52 -9.02
N CYS A 92 -5.91 4.43 -9.77
CA CYS A 92 -7.27 4.23 -10.29
C CYS A 92 -7.31 3.04 -11.25
N TYR A 93 -6.40 2.98 -12.22
CA TYR A 93 -6.26 1.87 -13.15
C TYR A 93 -6.06 0.53 -12.41
N TYR A 94 -5.10 0.45 -11.51
CA TYR A 94 -4.73 -0.77 -10.79
C TYR A 94 -5.88 -1.33 -9.94
N ASN A 95 -6.62 -0.45 -9.26
CA ASN A 95 -7.69 -0.84 -8.34
C ASN A 95 -9.04 -1.07 -9.03
N CYS A 96 -9.35 -0.32 -10.09
CA CYS A 96 -10.69 -0.29 -10.69
C CYS A 96 -10.77 -1.03 -12.03
N TYR A 97 -9.69 -1.07 -12.81
CA TYR A 97 -9.74 -1.53 -14.21
C TYR A 97 -8.84 -2.74 -14.50
N ARG A 98 -7.66 -2.80 -13.89
CA ARG A 98 -6.72 -3.91 -14.10
C ARG A 98 -7.29 -5.20 -13.52
N LYS A 99 -7.47 -6.22 -14.35
CA LYS A 99 -7.82 -7.57 -13.91
C LYS A 99 -6.61 -8.25 -13.27
N HIS A 100 -6.84 -8.97 -12.17
CA HIS A 100 -5.78 -9.69 -11.46
C HIS A 100 -6.03 -11.20 -11.52
N THR A 101 -5.06 -11.93 -12.05
CA THR A 101 -5.10 -13.39 -12.19
C THR A 101 -4.35 -14.12 -11.06
N GLY A 102 -3.88 -13.37 -10.05
CA GLY A 102 -3.23 -13.96 -8.89
C GLY A 102 -4.17 -14.87 -8.09
N LEU A 103 -3.58 -15.70 -7.23
CA LEU A 103 -4.32 -16.62 -6.37
C LEU A 103 -5.45 -15.90 -5.62
N ALA A 104 -6.64 -16.49 -5.62
CA ALA A 104 -7.88 -15.96 -5.04
C ALA A 104 -8.46 -14.68 -5.66
N MET A 105 -7.88 -14.12 -6.73
CA MET A 105 -8.43 -12.94 -7.41
C MET A 105 -9.47 -13.27 -8.48
N GLN A 106 -9.44 -14.46 -9.09
CA GLN A 106 -10.41 -14.91 -10.09
C GLN A 106 -10.60 -13.92 -11.27
N GLY A 107 -9.55 -13.19 -11.66
CA GLY A 107 -9.63 -12.19 -12.73
C GLY A 107 -10.34 -10.89 -12.31
N LEU A 108 -10.74 -10.75 -11.06
CA LEU A 108 -11.40 -9.55 -10.55
C LEU A 108 -10.40 -8.42 -10.31
N THR A 109 -10.93 -7.20 -10.25
CA THR A 109 -10.16 -6.02 -9.82
C THR A 109 -10.15 -5.96 -8.28
N PRO A 110 -9.17 -5.29 -7.65
CA PRO A 110 -9.13 -5.14 -6.20
C PRO A 110 -10.42 -4.52 -5.65
N LEU A 111 -10.97 -3.51 -6.34
CA LEU A 111 -12.24 -2.90 -5.94
C LEU A 111 -13.41 -3.91 -5.99
N LYS A 112 -13.53 -4.70 -7.06
CA LYS A 112 -14.57 -5.73 -7.15
C LYS A 112 -14.42 -6.78 -6.06
N LYS A 113 -13.20 -7.22 -5.79
CA LYS A 113 -12.90 -8.17 -4.72
C LYS A 113 -13.29 -7.60 -3.35
N LEU A 114 -12.96 -6.33 -3.11
CA LEU A 114 -13.33 -5.61 -1.89
C LEU A 114 -14.85 -5.57 -1.70
N ILE A 115 -15.59 -5.14 -2.72
CA ILE A 115 -17.06 -5.04 -2.67
C ILE A 115 -17.68 -6.40 -2.33
N ILE A 116 -17.26 -7.47 -3.00
CA ILE A 116 -17.75 -8.83 -2.75
C ILE A 116 -17.51 -9.23 -1.30
N SER A 117 -16.32 -8.95 -0.77
CA SER A 117 -15.98 -9.34 0.59
C SER A 117 -16.67 -8.50 1.67
N LEU A 118 -16.93 -7.22 1.40
CA LEU A 118 -17.75 -6.39 2.28
C LEU A 118 -19.20 -6.88 2.31
N SER A 119 -19.73 -7.32 1.16
CA SER A 119 -21.08 -7.91 1.09
C SER A 119 -21.19 -9.28 1.77
N SER A 120 -20.07 -10.01 1.92
CA SER A 120 -20.05 -11.33 2.56
C SER A 120 -19.61 -11.34 4.03
N SER A 121 -19.44 -10.17 4.66
CA SER A 121 -18.95 -10.02 6.05
C SER A 121 -17.64 -10.78 6.33
N GLN A 122 -16.79 -10.96 5.31
CA GLN A 122 -15.51 -11.64 5.44
C GLN A 122 -14.36 -10.66 5.68
N SER A 123 -13.44 -11.01 6.58
CA SER A 123 -12.21 -10.26 6.81
C SER A 123 -11.33 -10.25 5.54
N VAL A 124 -10.98 -9.07 5.06
CA VAL A 124 -10.14 -8.89 3.87
C VAL A 124 -8.74 -8.43 4.20
N ASN A 125 -7.76 -9.13 3.62
CA ASN A 125 -6.38 -8.68 3.60
C ASN A 125 -6.15 -7.73 2.41
N LEU A 126 -6.33 -6.44 2.64
CA LEU A 126 -6.07 -5.39 1.64
C LEU A 126 -4.64 -4.86 1.79
N SER A 127 -3.85 -5.07 0.75
CA SER A 127 -2.59 -4.38 0.52
C SER A 127 -2.90 -3.10 -0.24
N MET A 128 -2.95 -1.95 0.45
CA MET A 128 -3.14 -0.65 -0.19
C MET A 128 -1.85 0.17 -0.15
N GLN A 129 -1.42 0.67 -1.31
CA GLN A 129 -0.29 1.59 -1.46
C GLN A 129 -0.74 3.00 -1.80
N GLN A 130 -0.16 3.98 -1.11
CA GLN A 130 0.04 5.34 -1.61
C GLN A 130 1.49 5.47 -2.10
N TYR A 131 1.65 6.16 -3.22
CA TYR A 131 2.93 6.65 -3.69
C TYR A 131 3.36 7.87 -2.87
N LYS A 132 4.58 7.84 -2.34
CA LYS A 132 5.31 9.06 -1.98
C LYS A 132 6.34 9.36 -3.06
N PRO A 133 6.31 10.54 -3.69
CA PRO A 133 7.51 11.04 -4.33
C PRO A 133 8.53 11.48 -3.27
N LYS A 134 9.78 11.54 -3.75
CA LYS A 134 11.00 12.18 -3.22
C LYS A 134 11.93 11.22 -2.48
N LEU A 135 13.21 11.23 -2.89
CA LEU A 135 14.30 10.36 -2.42
C LEU A 135 14.07 9.80 -1.01
N LYS A 136 14.03 8.45 -0.97
CA LYS A 136 13.86 7.52 0.16
C LYS A 136 12.55 7.58 0.94
N LEU A 137 11.76 6.52 0.79
CA LEU A 137 10.63 6.19 1.65
C LEU A 137 10.17 4.76 1.36
N ASN A 138 9.54 4.05 2.29
CA ASN A 138 8.59 3.00 1.91
C ASN A 138 7.50 2.71 3.00
N ILE A 139 6.41 2.05 2.60
CA ILE A 139 5.11 1.85 3.31
C ILE A 139 4.57 0.40 3.16
N HIS A 140 4.89 -0.57 4.02
CA HIS A 140 6.02 -1.49 3.77
C HIS A 140 7.17 -0.82 3.03
N ILE A 141 8.13 -0.31 3.79
CA ILE A 141 9.52 -0.64 3.52
C ILE A 141 9.52 -2.17 3.48
N ALA A 142 9.86 -2.72 2.33
CA ALA A 142 11.12 -3.40 2.26
C ALA A 142 12.13 -2.33 1.86
N SER A 143 13.36 -2.44 2.33
CA SER A 143 14.49 -1.85 1.60
C SER A 143 14.40 -2.22 0.13
#